data_AF-Q3A702-F1
#
_entry.id   AF-Q3A702-F1
#
_cell.length_a   1.000
_cell.length_b   1.000
_cell.length_c   1.000
_cell.angle_alpha   90.00
_cell.angle_beta   90.00
_cell.angle_gamma   90.00
#
_symmetry.space_group_name_H-M   'P 1'
#
loop_
_entity.id
_entity.type
_entity.pdbx_description
1 polymer ?
#
loop_
_entity_poly.entity_id
_entity_poly.type
_entity_poly.pdbx_seq_one_letter_code
_entity_poly.pdbx_strand_id
1 'polypeptide(L)' 'MTVDQIKQAVNGLSPEEKKTFILETLPGLAKDAMQDSSFLLQLFPVFMNILKDSGIELSQLLQLAGAMGAQQTNR' A
#
# COMPACT_ATOMS: atom_id res chain seq x y z
N MET A 1 -3.08 17.64 16.05
CA MET A 1 -3.28 16.21 16.37
C MET A 1 -1.92 15.56 16.50
N THR A 2 -1.74 14.65 17.45
CA THR A 2 -0.55 13.82 17.55
C THR A 2 -0.65 12.63 16.60
N VAL A 3 0.49 11.99 16.27
CA VAL A 3 0.51 10.76 15.45
C VAL A 3 -0.36 9.67 16.06
N ASP A 4 -0.37 9.54 17.39
CA ASP A 4 -1.19 8.54 18.08
C ASP A 4 -2.70 8.83 17.98
N GLN A 5 -3.10 10.10 18.03
CA GLN A 5 -4.49 10.49 17.77
C GLN A 5 -4.92 10.16 16.34
N ILE A 6 -4.02 10.33 15.35
CA ILE A 6 -4.29 9.99 13.95
C ILE A 6 -4.46 8.47 13.81
N LYS A 7 -3.55 7.68 14.41
CA LYS A 7 -3.65 6.20 14.40
C LYS A 7 -4.98 5.73 15.00
N GLN A 8 -5.39 6.29 16.14
CA GLN A 8 -6.67 5.94 16.76
C GLN A 8 -7.85 6.28 15.84
N ALA A 9 -7.86 7.47 15.23
CA ALA A 9 -8.91 7.88 14.32
C ALA A 9 -9.02 6.94 13.10
N VAL A 10 -7.89 6.63 12.44
CA VAL A 10 -7.85 5.74 11.27
C VAL A 10 -8.25 4.31 11.64
N ASN A 11 -7.82 3.80 12.80
CA ASN A 11 -8.21 2.46 13.26
C ASN A 11 -9.71 2.37 13.60
N GLY A 12 -10.32 3.48 14.01
CA GLY A 12 -11.75 3.57 14.29
C GLY A 12 -12.66 3.61 13.05
N LEU A 13 -12.10 3.80 11.85
CA LEU A 13 -12.85 3.82 10.60
C LEU A 13 -13.50 2.45 10.29
N SER A 14 -14.64 2.48 9.61
CA SER A 14 -15.27 1.29 9.04
C SER A 14 -14.39 0.66 7.95
N PRO A 15 -14.64 -0.61 7.56
CA PRO A 15 -13.86 -1.27 6.51
C PRO A 15 -13.89 -0.52 5.16
N GLU A 16 -15.01 0.11 4.80
CA GLU A 16 -15.13 0.87 3.55
C GLU A 16 -14.33 2.17 3.62
N GLU A 17 -14.44 2.90 4.72
CA GLU A 17 -13.65 4.12 4.95
C GLU A 17 -12.15 3.84 5.00
N LYS A 18 -11.74 2.70 5.56
CA LYS A 18 -10.34 2.25 5.54
C LYS A 18 -9.84 2.01 4.12
N LYS A 19 -10.67 1.43 3.24
CA LYS A 19 -10.31 1.25 1.82
C LYS A 19 -10.15 2.60 1.14
N THR A 20 -11.11 3.51 1.31
CA THR A 20 -11.02 4.87 0.76
C THR A 20 -9.78 5.59 1.25
N PHE A 21 -9.49 5.55 2.55
CA PHE A 21 -8.29 6.14 3.13
C PHE A 21 -7.01 5.56 2.51
N ILE A 22 -6.92 4.23 2.37
CA ILE A 22 -5.76 3.58 1.76
C ILE A 22 -5.60 4.00 0.28
N LEU A 23 -6.68 4.02 -0.50
CA LEU A 23 -6.61 4.33 -1.94
C LEU A 23 -6.27 5.80 -2.21
N GLU A 24 -6.79 6.72 -1.42
CA GLU A 24 -6.67 8.15 -1.69
C GLU A 24 -5.53 8.82 -0.91
N THR A 25 -5.26 8.38 0.32
CA THR A 25 -4.32 9.06 1.22
C THR A 25 -2.95 8.39 1.26
N LEU A 26 -2.90 7.05 1.23
CA LEU A 26 -1.63 6.31 1.33
C LEU A 26 -0.63 6.67 0.22
N PRO A 27 -1.02 6.86 -1.07
CA PRO A 27 -0.07 7.23 -2.12
C PRO A 27 0.61 8.57 -1.87
N GLY A 28 -0.12 9.56 -1.34
CA GLY A 28 0.44 10.87 -0.97
C GLY A 28 1.44 10.75 0.18
N LEU A 29 1.06 10.06 1.25
CA LEU A 29 1.94 9.80 2.39
C LEU A 29 3.19 9.02 1.98
N ALA A 30 3.04 8.01 1.11
CA ALA A 30 4.14 7.23 0.58
C ALA A 30 5.09 8.11 -0.24
N LYS A 31 4.57 8.99 -1.11
CA LYS A 31 5.41 9.89 -1.93
C LYS A 31 6.32 10.79 -1.08
N ASP A 32 5.78 11.33 0.01
CA ASP A 32 6.54 12.20 0.92
C ASP A 32 7.55 11.40 1.74
N ALA A 33 7.15 10.23 2.25
CA ALA A 33 8.03 9.38 3.06
C ALA A 33 9.12 8.68 2.23
N MET A 34 8.84 8.35 0.96
CA MET A 34 9.79 7.74 0.02
C MET A 34 10.89 8.70 -0.45
N GLN A 35 10.80 10.01 -0.11
CA GLN A 35 11.94 10.92 -0.25
C GLN A 35 13.14 10.45 0.60
N ASP A 36 12.87 9.70 1.68
CA ASP A 36 13.90 9.00 2.44
C ASP A 36 14.15 7.60 1.87
N SER A 37 15.31 7.41 1.24
CA SER A 37 15.70 6.12 0.66
C SER A 37 15.85 5.01 1.70
N SER A 38 16.11 5.35 2.96
CA SER A 38 16.19 4.36 4.05
C SER A 38 14.81 3.87 4.48
N PHE A 39 13.78 4.71 4.34
CA PHE A 39 12.40 4.34 4.63
C PHE A 39 11.87 3.27 3.67
N LEU A 40 12.29 3.27 2.40
CA LEU A 40 11.94 2.22 1.45
C LEU A 40 12.34 0.82 1.94
N LEU A 41 13.52 0.70 2.56
CA LEU A 41 14.01 -0.56 3.11
C LEU A 41 13.18 -1.01 4.33
N GLN A 42 12.65 -0.05 5.10
CA GLN A 42 11.76 -0.32 6.23
C GLN A 42 10.34 -0.69 5.78
N LEU A 43 9.89 -0.14 4.65
CA LEU A 43 8.55 -0.35 4.12
C LEU A 43 8.39 -1.72 3.45
N PHE A 44 9.46 -2.25 2.86
CA PHE A 44 9.48 -3.56 2.21
C PHE A 44 8.92 -4.72 3.08
N PRO A 45 9.40 -4.96 4.32
CA PRO A 45 8.86 -6.04 5.16
C PRO A 45 7.38 -5.83 5.52
N VAL A 46 6.93 -4.57 5.64
CA VAL A 46 5.52 -4.25 5.91
C VAL A 46 4.64 -4.70 4.74
N PHE A 47 5.02 -4.36 3.51
CA PHE A 47 4.30 -4.82 2.32
C PHE A 47 4.29 -6.35 2.21
N MET A 48 5.43 -7.00 2.43
CA MET A 48 5.50 -8.46 2.37
C MET A 48 4.56 -9.14 3.37
N ASN A 49 4.34 -8.56 4.56
CA ASN A 49 3.38 -9.09 5.52
C ASN A 49 1.94 -8.89 5.06
N ILE A 50 1.59 -7.72 4.51
CA ILE A 50 0.26 -7.47 3.94
C ILE A 50 -0.06 -8.49 2.84
N LEU A 51 0.91 -8.79 1.97
CA LEU A 51 0.74 -9.77 0.90
C LEU A 51 0.50 -11.17 1.44
N LYS A 52 1.31 -11.60 2.43
CA LYS A 52 1.12 -12.89 3.11
C LYS A 52 -0.27 -13.00 3.74
N ASP A 53 -0.73 -11.95 4.43
CA ASP A 53 -2.04 -11.93 5.07
C ASP A 53 -3.20 -11.96 4.05
N SER A 54 -2.96 -11.46 2.84
CA SER A 54 -3.93 -11.53 1.73
C SER A 54 -4.02 -12.92 1.08
N GLY A 55 -3.06 -13.81 1.37
CA GLY A 55 -2.94 -15.13 0.74
C GLY A 55 -2.41 -15.10 -0.70
N ILE A 56 -1.97 -13.93 -1.19
CA ILE A 56 -1.41 -13.76 -2.52
C ILE A 56 0.12 -13.83 -2.46
N GLU A 57 0.70 -14.71 -3.27
CA GLU A 57 2.15 -14.83 -3.41
C GLU A 57 2.73 -13.68 -4.25
N LEU A 58 3.94 -13.22 -3.89
CA LEU A 58 4.63 -12.15 -4.64
C LEU A 58 4.79 -12.50 -6.13
N SER A 59 5.06 -13.77 -6.42
CA SER A 59 5.17 -14.26 -7.80
C SER A 59 3.87 -14.10 -8.58
N GLN A 60 2.71 -14.28 -7.95
CA GLN A 60 1.40 -14.08 -8.57
C GLN A 60 1.13 -12.60 -8.84
N LEU A 61 1.54 -11.71 -7.93
CA LEU A 61 1.43 -10.26 -8.15
C LEU A 61 2.30 -9.78 -9.30
N LEU A 62 3.53 -10.29 -9.41
CA LEU A 62 4.43 -9.96 -10.51
C LEU A 62 3.86 -10.44 -11.86
N GLN A 63 3.24 -11.62 -11.89
CA GLN A 63 2.52 -12.12 -13.07
C GLN A 63 1.33 -11.23 -13.43
N LEU A 64 0.52 -10.83 -12.45
CA LEU A 64 -0.61 -9.93 -12.64
C LEU A 64 -0.18 -8.56 -13.18
N ALA A 65 0.89 -7.98 -12.60
CA ALA A 65 1.45 -6.71 -13.08
C ALA A 65 1.95 -6.83 -14.52
N GLY A 66 2.64 -7.93 -14.87
CA GLY A 66 3.07 -8.20 -16.24
C GLY A 66 1.89 -8.33 -17.22
N ALA A 67 0.81 -9.00 -16.82
CA ALA A 67 -0.40 -9.14 -17.62
C ALA A 67 -1.13 -7.80 -17.83
N MET A 68 -1.22 -6.96 -16.79
CA MET A 68 -1.84 -5.63 -16.88
C MET A 68 -1.01 -4.66 -17.74
N GLY A 69 0.32 -4.71 -17.65
CA GLY A 69 1.22 -3.93 -18.50
C GLY A 69 1.11 -4.30 -19.98
N ALA A 70 0.99 -5.60 -20.29
CA ALA A 70 0.78 -6.09 -21.65
C ALA A 70 -0.56 -5.63 -22.25
N GLN A 71 -1.59 -5.48 -21.42
CA GLN A 71 -2.91 -5.01 -21.84
C GLN A 71 -2.94 -3.50 -22.11
N GLN A 72 -2.02 -2.72 -21.54
CA GLN A 72 -1.91 -1.27 -21.74
C GLN A 72 -1.09 -0.90 -22.98
N THR A 73 -0.16 -1.74 -23.43
CA THR A 73 0.61 -1.55 -24.68
C THR A 73 -0.22 -1.83 -25.95
N ASN A 74 -1.36 -2.52 -25.83
CA ASN A 74 -2.21 -2.91 -26.96
C ASN A 74 -3.44 -2.01 -27.16
N ARG A 75 -3.38 -0.74 -26.70
CA ARG A 75 -4.39 0.30 -26.92
C ARG A 75 -3.78 1.57 -27.49
#